data_AF-A0AAN9C9X9-F1
#
_entry.id   AF-A0AAN9C9X9-F1
#
_cell.length_a   1.000
_cell.length_b   1.000
_cell.length_c   1.000
_cell.angle_alpha   90.00
_cell.angle_beta   90.00
_cell.angle_gamma   90.00
#
_symmetry.space_group_name_H-M   'P 1'
#
loop_
_entity.id
_entity.type
_entity.pdbx_description
1 polymer ?
#
loop_
_entity_poly.entity_id
_entity_poly.type
_entity_poly.pdbx_seq_one_letter_code
_entity_poly.pdbx_strand_id
1 'polypeptide(L)'
;MYPVSRMLVWLKTKMRFLPVTLLTFLSILSQVLGGKVLVFPLDGSHWLNMKVLIEELHSRGHDVTVLRASNSWYIKEESPFYTSITVSNSGGIEKELLDEFTRHILVIRREKLSIWTHITLAIEVGTVFEEMHCNQLAFMGKIFENKDLMDSLHTAKYDLVLTDPAFGSGVFLAHRLLLPLVLNVRWTMHGEAHYEIAPSPLSYVPVPGVELTDKMTFAQRVQNVMGYLFLLYHKSKFISSHYQSFCNKYFGSEINYKHLLRDADIWLMRNDFTFEFPRPTMPNIVYMGGFQCKPAKPLPGDLEEFVRSSGDHGVIVMSLGTLFSHLPQDITEEIAAAFARLPQQIIWRHTGPRPVNIGENTLLVDWLPQNDLLGHPQTKVFITHGGTNGIQEAIYHGIPILGLPIMFDQPDNLSRMQAKGTAKIVDIATLDRNVFLEALKEVLHNSSYRENMQRLSRLHHDQPMKPLDRAVFWIEFVMRNRGAPHLRTQSFRMSWIEYYSIDVILTLLMIFLLFCFVIYSIIKYLCFKVVFKKKIKLE
;
A
#
# COMPACT_ATOMS: atom_id res chain seq x y z
N MET A 1 -12.93 72.20 36.91
CA MET A 1 -11.87 71.19 37.12
C MET A 1 -12.46 69.77 37.27
N TYR A 2 -13.33 69.30 36.35
CA TYR A 2 -14.03 68.01 36.46
C TYR A 2 -14.13 67.12 35.19
N PRO A 3 -13.76 67.53 33.96
CA PRO A 3 -13.94 66.63 32.79
C PRO A 3 -12.77 65.67 32.54
N VAL A 4 -11.56 65.97 33.04
CA VAL A 4 -10.35 65.17 32.72
C VAL A 4 -10.28 63.86 33.52
N SER A 5 -10.76 63.83 34.78
CA SER A 5 -10.72 62.60 35.59
C SER A 5 -11.71 61.53 35.10
N ARG A 6 -12.90 61.92 34.61
CA ARG A 6 -13.86 60.99 34.02
C ARG A 6 -13.33 60.36 32.72
N MET A 7 -12.62 61.13 31.89
CA MET A 7 -12.02 60.61 30.65
C MET A 7 -10.88 59.62 30.92
N LEU A 8 -10.04 59.89 31.92
CA LEU A 8 -8.97 58.99 32.35
C LEU A 8 -9.49 57.69 32.98
N VAL A 9 -10.57 57.75 33.76
CA VAL A 9 -11.24 56.56 34.28
C VAL A 9 -11.87 55.76 33.14
N TRP A 10 -12.54 56.42 32.19
CA TRP A 10 -13.13 55.77 31.01
C TRP A 10 -12.07 55.07 30.13
N LEU A 11 -10.93 55.73 29.88
CA LEU A 11 -9.79 55.15 29.16
C LEU A 11 -9.13 53.99 29.92
N LYS A 12 -8.93 54.09 31.23
CA LYS A 12 -8.42 52.98 32.06
C LYS A 12 -9.35 51.77 32.09
N THR A 13 -10.67 52.01 32.05
CA THR A 13 -11.66 50.92 32.06
C THR A 13 -11.68 50.20 30.71
N LYS A 14 -11.65 50.93 29.57
CA LYS A 14 -11.57 50.31 28.23
C LYS A 14 -10.24 49.60 27.96
N MET A 15 -9.11 50.14 28.43
CA MET A 15 -7.80 49.48 28.30
C MET A 15 -7.67 48.21 29.16
N ARG A 16 -8.49 48.02 30.21
CA ARG A 16 -8.54 46.77 30.99
C ARG A 16 -9.30 45.66 30.26
N PHE A 17 -10.24 46.01 29.39
CA PHE A 17 -10.97 45.03 28.58
C PHE A 17 -10.23 44.65 27.31
N LEU A 18 -9.34 45.50 26.78
CA LEU A 18 -8.57 45.24 25.57
C LEU A 18 -7.78 43.90 25.62
N PRO A 19 -7.05 43.56 26.70
CA PRO A 19 -6.35 42.28 26.83
C PRO A 19 -7.31 41.10 26.93
N VAL A 20 -8.45 41.27 27.60
CA VAL A 20 -9.47 40.22 27.75
C VAL A 20 -10.13 39.95 26.40
N THR A 21 -10.51 40.99 25.65
CA THR A 21 -11.06 40.86 24.30
C THR A 21 -10.04 40.28 23.33
N LEU A 22 -8.75 40.66 23.44
CA LEU A 22 -7.69 40.11 22.61
C LEU A 22 -7.42 38.64 22.95
N LEU A 23 -7.44 38.26 24.24
CA LEU A 23 -7.33 36.87 24.70
C LEU A 23 -8.53 36.04 24.26
N THR A 24 -9.76 36.57 24.33
CA THR A 24 -10.94 35.87 23.80
C THR A 24 -10.91 35.78 22.27
N PHE A 25 -10.42 36.81 21.58
CA PHE A 25 -10.30 36.78 20.13
C PHE A 25 -9.18 35.82 19.68
N LEU A 26 -8.06 35.76 20.41
CA LEU A 26 -6.99 34.79 20.21
C LEU A 26 -7.43 33.36 20.56
N SER A 27 -8.29 33.17 21.55
CA SER A 27 -8.83 31.84 21.88
C SER A 27 -9.96 31.38 20.94
N ILE A 28 -10.68 32.31 20.32
CA ILE A 28 -11.59 32.03 19.20
C ILE A 28 -10.78 31.73 17.92
N LEU A 29 -9.69 32.45 17.67
CA LEU A 29 -8.76 32.17 16.57
C LEU A 29 -7.95 30.88 16.77
N SER A 30 -7.78 30.42 18.02
CA SER A 30 -7.13 29.15 18.34
C SER A 30 -8.08 27.95 18.33
N GLN A 31 -9.36 28.13 18.00
CA GLN A 31 -10.17 26.99 17.59
C GLN A 31 -9.72 26.56 16.19
N VAL A 32 -8.64 25.78 16.16
CA VAL A 32 -8.34 24.94 15.00
C VAL A 32 -9.59 24.09 14.79
N LEU A 33 -10.31 24.33 13.68
CA LEU A 33 -11.45 23.53 13.28
C LEU A 33 -10.95 22.12 12.91
N GLY A 34 -10.65 21.32 13.92
CA GLY A 34 -10.26 19.93 13.79
C GLY A 34 -11.46 19.11 13.33
N GLY A 35 -11.34 18.48 12.16
CA GLY A 35 -12.33 17.52 11.70
C GLY A 35 -12.31 16.22 12.51
N LYS A 36 -13.45 15.51 12.51
CA LYS A 36 -13.66 14.21 13.15
C LYS A 36 -13.43 13.08 12.16
N VAL A 37 -12.41 12.26 12.41
CA VAL A 37 -12.00 11.18 11.51
C VAL A 37 -12.36 9.84 12.13
N LEU A 38 -13.21 9.07 11.43
CA LEU A 38 -13.46 7.67 11.79
C LEU A 38 -12.44 6.79 11.06
N VAL A 39 -11.63 6.06 11.82
CA VAL A 39 -10.62 5.15 11.27
C VAL A 39 -11.10 3.72 11.39
N PHE A 40 -11.10 3.01 10.26
CA PHE A 40 -11.25 1.55 10.21
C PHE A 40 -9.93 0.92 9.78
N PRO A 41 -9.09 0.49 10.73
CA PRO A 41 -7.75 -0.01 10.44
C PRO A 41 -7.76 -1.48 10.00
N LEU A 42 -6.60 -1.90 9.49
CA LEU A 42 -6.19 -3.31 9.49
C LEU A 42 -5.01 -3.45 10.46
N ASP A 43 -5.02 -4.50 11.27
CA ASP A 43 -3.97 -4.77 12.26
C ASP A 43 -2.64 -5.21 11.59
N GLY A 44 -1.64 -5.58 12.39
CA GLY A 44 -0.34 -6.00 11.89
C GLY A 44 0.50 -4.83 11.36
N SER A 45 1.25 -5.08 10.29
CA SER A 45 2.11 -4.07 9.65
C SER A 45 1.35 -2.92 8.98
N HIS A 46 0.05 -3.12 8.69
CA HIS A 46 -0.82 -2.09 8.14
C HIS A 46 -1.15 -1.02 9.19
N TRP A 47 -1.36 -1.43 10.45
CA TRP A 47 -1.58 -0.51 11.55
C TRP A 47 -0.38 0.39 11.82
N LEU A 48 0.85 -0.14 11.77
CA LEU A 48 2.06 0.66 12.00
C LEU A 48 2.15 1.87 11.06
N ASN A 49 1.71 1.70 9.82
CA ASN A 49 1.59 2.76 8.82
C ASN A 49 0.43 3.72 9.13
N MET A 50 -0.76 3.18 9.38
CA MET A 50 -1.95 3.97 9.69
C MET A 50 -1.75 4.84 10.94
N LYS A 51 -1.04 4.32 11.95
CA LYS A 51 -0.72 5.03 13.19
C LYS A 51 0.06 6.31 12.94
N VAL A 52 0.97 6.35 11.97
CA VAL A 52 1.71 7.57 11.61
C VAL A 52 0.77 8.67 11.11
N LEU A 53 -0.22 8.31 10.29
CA LEU A 53 -1.25 9.26 9.83
C LEU A 53 -2.11 9.74 11.01
N ILE A 54 -2.51 8.84 11.90
CA ILE A 54 -3.32 9.16 13.09
C ILE A 54 -2.57 10.12 14.02
N GLU A 55 -1.30 9.85 14.31
CA GLU A 55 -0.47 10.71 15.16
C GLU A 55 -0.34 12.11 14.56
N GLU A 56 -0.18 12.23 13.24
CA GLU A 56 -0.11 13.53 12.56
C GLU A 56 -1.46 14.25 12.47
N LEU A 57 -2.57 13.52 12.26
CA LEU A 57 -3.91 14.11 12.32
C LEU A 57 -4.19 14.65 13.73
N HIS A 58 -3.85 13.87 14.76
CA HIS A 58 -3.98 14.28 16.15
C HIS A 58 -3.11 15.51 16.48
N SER A 59 -1.85 15.54 16.01
CA SER A 59 -0.95 16.68 16.24
C SER A 59 -1.47 17.98 15.62
N ARG A 60 -2.30 17.87 14.56
CA ARG A 60 -3.00 18.98 13.90
C ARG A 60 -4.37 19.31 14.50
N GLY A 61 -4.74 18.67 15.61
CA GLY A 61 -5.97 18.96 16.34
C GLY A 61 -7.21 18.24 15.83
N HIS A 62 -7.08 17.23 14.97
CA HIS A 62 -8.21 16.40 14.56
C HIS A 62 -8.62 15.43 15.67
N ASP A 63 -9.94 15.21 15.79
CA ASP A 63 -10.50 14.20 16.69
C ASP A 63 -10.56 12.87 15.94
N VAL A 64 -9.77 11.89 16.38
CA VAL A 64 -9.61 10.61 15.70
C VAL A 64 -10.25 9.51 16.54
N THR A 65 -11.19 8.78 15.96
CA THR A 65 -11.78 7.58 16.57
C THR A 65 -11.40 6.34 15.77
N VAL A 66 -10.84 5.32 16.45
CA VAL A 66 -10.43 4.06 15.84
C VAL A 66 -11.40 2.95 16.23
N LEU A 67 -12.05 2.32 15.25
CA LEU A 67 -12.86 1.12 15.48
C LEU A 67 -11.95 -0.11 15.43
N ARG A 68 -11.77 -0.79 16.56
CA ARG A 68 -10.88 -1.96 16.69
C ARG A 68 -11.61 -3.23 17.10
N ALA A 69 -11.00 -4.36 16.78
CA ALA A 69 -11.40 -5.65 17.32
C ALA A 69 -10.78 -5.87 18.71
N SER A 70 -11.49 -6.56 19.60
CA SER A 70 -11.00 -6.88 20.95
C SER A 70 -9.71 -7.72 20.95
N ASN A 71 -9.50 -8.53 19.91
CA ASN A 71 -8.33 -9.39 19.72
C ASN A 71 -7.21 -8.73 18.90
N SER A 72 -7.24 -7.41 18.71
CA SER A 72 -6.16 -6.68 18.04
C SER A 72 -4.80 -6.82 18.72
N TRP A 73 -3.73 -7.02 17.94
CA TRP A 73 -2.37 -7.23 18.45
C TRP A 73 -1.62 -5.91 18.69
N TYR A 74 -1.67 -5.00 17.71
CA TYR A 74 -0.92 -3.75 17.75
C TYR A 74 -1.80 -2.52 18.01
N ILE A 75 -3.12 -2.64 17.81
CA ILE A 75 -4.08 -1.57 18.04
C ILE A 75 -4.51 -1.60 19.51
N LYS A 76 -3.93 -0.69 20.30
CA LYS A 76 -4.25 -0.56 21.72
C LYS A 76 -5.62 0.09 21.92
N GLU A 77 -6.30 -0.31 22.99
CA GLU A 77 -7.53 0.34 23.46
C GLU A 77 -7.24 1.77 23.91
N GLU A 78 -6.28 1.92 24.82
CA GLU A 78 -5.88 3.22 25.33
C GLU A 78 -4.75 3.83 24.49
N SER A 79 -4.94 5.08 24.09
CA SER A 79 -3.97 5.85 23.31
C SER A 79 -4.15 7.34 23.58
N PRO A 80 -3.06 8.11 23.68
CA PRO A 80 -3.16 9.58 23.74
C PRO A 80 -3.55 10.19 22.38
N PHE A 81 -3.46 9.43 21.28
CA PHE A 81 -3.62 9.95 19.92
C PHE A 81 -5.00 9.74 19.31
N TYR A 82 -5.84 8.89 19.91
CA TYR A 82 -7.17 8.56 19.39
C TYR A 82 -8.08 7.99 20.49
N THR A 83 -9.38 8.11 20.29
CA THR A 83 -10.39 7.37 21.06
C THR A 83 -10.64 6.02 20.41
N SER A 84 -10.71 4.93 21.16
CA SER A 84 -11.02 3.60 20.60
C SER A 84 -12.48 3.22 20.81
N ILE A 85 -13.08 2.57 19.82
CA ILE A 85 -14.31 1.80 19.97
C ILE A 85 -13.94 0.32 19.82
N THR A 86 -14.04 -0.43 20.91
CA THR A 86 -13.71 -1.86 20.92
C THR A 86 -14.96 -2.69 20.62
N VAL A 87 -14.89 -3.51 19.56
CA VAL A 87 -15.94 -4.47 19.21
C VAL A 87 -15.43 -5.88 19.48
N SER A 88 -16.23 -6.66 20.22
CA SER A 88 -15.87 -8.04 20.55
C SER A 88 -15.73 -8.89 19.29
N ASN A 89 -14.56 -9.50 19.14
CA ASN A 89 -14.25 -10.41 18.06
C ASN A 89 -13.54 -11.65 18.61
N SER A 90 -14.07 -12.81 18.20
CA SER A 90 -13.55 -14.14 18.55
C SER A 90 -12.98 -14.88 17.34
N GLY A 91 -13.01 -14.26 16.15
CA GLY A 91 -12.46 -14.82 14.92
C GLY A 91 -11.24 -14.04 14.43
N GLY A 92 -10.64 -14.51 13.34
CA GLY A 92 -9.37 -13.98 12.80
C GLY A 92 -8.23 -14.98 12.96
N ILE A 93 -7.15 -14.79 12.20
CA ILE A 93 -5.98 -15.66 12.28
C ILE A 93 -5.17 -15.27 13.50
N GLU A 94 -5.01 -16.20 14.44
CA GLU A 94 -4.06 -16.07 15.55
C GLU A 94 -2.63 -16.01 15.02
N LYS A 95 -1.72 -15.36 15.77
CA LYS A 95 -0.34 -15.15 15.31
C LYS A 95 0.37 -16.49 15.09
N GLU A 96 0.05 -17.46 15.92
CA GLU A 96 0.53 -18.84 15.90
C GLU A 96 0.16 -19.55 14.59
N LEU A 97 -1.08 -19.37 14.11
CA LEU A 97 -1.56 -19.98 12.88
C LEU A 97 -0.90 -19.36 11.63
N LEU A 98 -0.54 -18.07 11.69
CA LEU A 98 0.24 -17.42 10.64
C LEU A 98 1.70 -17.93 10.61
N ASP A 99 2.31 -18.15 11.77
CA ASP A 99 3.65 -18.75 11.89
C ASP A 99 3.65 -20.20 11.34
N GLU A 100 2.62 -21.00 11.64
CA GLU A 100 2.46 -22.35 11.11
C GLU A 100 2.27 -22.35 9.59
N PHE A 101 1.39 -21.49 9.07
CA PHE A 101 1.18 -21.32 7.64
C PHE A 101 2.47 -20.95 6.91
N THR A 102 3.29 -20.08 7.51
CA THR A 102 4.59 -19.70 6.95
C THR A 102 5.55 -20.88 6.89
N ARG A 103 5.66 -21.65 7.97
CA ARG A 103 6.51 -22.85 8.00
C ARG A 103 6.07 -23.84 6.92
N HIS A 104 4.77 -24.03 6.74
CA HIS A 104 4.22 -24.91 5.72
C HIS A 104 4.61 -24.46 4.30
N ILE A 105 4.48 -23.15 4.01
CA ILE A 105 4.93 -22.58 2.73
C ILE A 105 6.43 -22.80 2.50
N LEU A 106 7.25 -22.60 3.52
CA LEU A 106 8.71 -22.83 3.41
C LEU A 106 9.04 -24.30 3.11
N VAL A 107 8.29 -25.25 3.69
CA VAL A 107 8.43 -26.68 3.37
C VAL A 107 8.07 -26.94 1.91
N ILE A 108 6.92 -26.45 1.44
CA ILE A 108 6.48 -26.60 0.04
C ILE A 108 7.51 -26.01 -0.93
N ARG A 109 8.08 -24.84 -0.61
CA ARG A 109 9.10 -24.19 -1.44
C ARG A 109 10.42 -24.96 -1.50
N ARG A 110 10.73 -25.78 -0.50
CA ARG A 110 11.91 -26.65 -0.47
C ARG A 110 11.71 -27.94 -1.27
N GLU A 111 10.47 -28.35 -1.50
CA GLU A 111 10.16 -29.42 -2.44
C GLU A 111 10.44 -28.96 -3.87
N LYS A 112 10.95 -29.86 -4.73
CA LYS A 112 11.37 -29.50 -6.10
C LYS A 112 10.29 -28.70 -6.83
N LEU A 113 10.68 -27.52 -7.34
CA LEU A 113 9.84 -26.59 -8.10
C LEU A 113 9.19 -27.28 -9.31
N SER A 114 7.99 -27.82 -9.12
CA SER A 114 7.14 -28.30 -10.19
C SER A 114 5.98 -27.30 -10.40
N ILE A 115 5.36 -27.34 -11.57
CA ILE A 115 4.16 -26.53 -11.82
C ILE A 115 3.01 -26.90 -10.86
N TRP A 116 2.97 -28.16 -10.42
CA TRP A 116 2.01 -28.65 -9.43
C TRP A 116 2.24 -28.01 -8.06
N THR A 117 3.50 -27.88 -7.62
CA THR A 117 3.87 -27.21 -6.37
C THR A 117 3.38 -25.76 -6.36
N HIS A 118 3.51 -25.04 -7.48
CA HIS A 118 3.02 -23.66 -7.60
C HIS A 118 1.48 -23.57 -7.55
N ILE A 119 0.79 -24.51 -8.22
CA ILE A 119 -0.68 -24.57 -8.19
C ILE A 119 -1.17 -24.88 -6.77
N THR A 120 -0.58 -25.88 -6.10
CA THR A 120 -0.91 -26.23 -4.72
C THR A 120 -0.71 -25.05 -3.79
N LEU A 121 0.45 -24.39 -3.87
CA LEU A 121 0.73 -23.20 -3.06
C LEU A 121 -0.31 -22.09 -3.32
N ALA A 122 -0.68 -21.85 -4.57
CA ALA A 122 -1.67 -20.83 -4.89
C ALA A 122 -3.08 -21.17 -4.37
N ILE A 123 -3.48 -22.44 -4.36
CA ILE A 123 -4.75 -22.90 -3.80
C ILE A 123 -4.76 -22.77 -2.27
N GLU A 124 -3.68 -23.19 -1.60
CA GLU A 124 -3.56 -23.09 -0.14
C GLU A 124 -3.60 -21.63 0.32
N VAL A 125 -2.82 -20.75 -0.33
CA VAL A 125 -2.87 -19.31 -0.09
C VAL A 125 -4.29 -18.78 -0.34
N GLY A 126 -4.92 -19.16 -1.44
CA GLY A 126 -6.30 -18.74 -1.75
C GLY A 126 -7.31 -19.12 -0.69
N THR A 127 -7.20 -20.33 -0.15
CA THR A 127 -8.10 -20.87 0.89
C THR A 127 -7.93 -20.12 2.21
N VAL A 128 -6.68 -19.89 2.64
CA VAL A 128 -6.39 -19.13 3.88
C VAL A 128 -6.89 -17.68 3.75
N PHE A 129 -6.65 -17.02 2.62
CA PHE A 129 -7.16 -15.68 2.39
C PHE A 129 -8.69 -15.64 2.35
N GLU A 130 -9.35 -16.60 1.71
CA GLU A 130 -10.81 -16.71 1.72
C GLU A 130 -11.36 -16.78 3.16
N GLU A 131 -10.74 -17.58 4.03
CA GLU A 131 -11.12 -17.66 5.45
C GLU A 131 -10.93 -16.32 6.17
N MET A 132 -9.82 -15.62 5.94
CA MET A 132 -9.60 -14.28 6.49
C MET A 132 -10.67 -13.29 6.05
N HIS A 133 -11.03 -13.30 4.76
CA HIS A 133 -12.10 -12.45 4.22
C HIS A 133 -13.46 -12.79 4.84
N CYS A 134 -13.79 -14.08 4.98
CA CYS A 134 -15.02 -14.53 5.63
C CYS A 134 -15.10 -14.07 7.10
N ASN A 135 -14.01 -14.26 7.86
CA ASN A 135 -13.90 -13.82 9.25
C ASN A 135 -14.09 -12.30 9.37
N GLN A 136 -13.48 -11.53 8.48
CA GLN A 136 -13.63 -10.08 8.46
C GLN A 136 -15.07 -9.65 8.12
N LEU A 137 -15.73 -10.31 7.17
CA LEU A 137 -17.13 -10.05 6.83
C LEU A 137 -18.08 -10.41 7.98
N ALA A 138 -17.82 -11.50 8.70
CA ALA A 138 -18.57 -11.86 9.90
C ALA A 138 -18.43 -10.79 11.00
N PHE A 139 -17.22 -10.27 11.21
CA PHE A 139 -16.98 -9.16 12.13
C PHE A 139 -17.74 -7.89 11.72
N MET A 140 -17.73 -7.55 10.41
CA MET A 140 -18.50 -6.42 9.88
C MET A 140 -20.02 -6.63 10.08
N GLY A 141 -20.50 -7.86 9.96
CA GLY A 141 -21.89 -8.22 10.26
C GLY A 141 -22.27 -7.89 11.70
N LYS A 142 -21.43 -8.27 12.68
CA LYS A 142 -21.65 -7.94 14.11
C LYS A 142 -21.74 -6.43 14.35
N ILE A 143 -20.91 -5.64 13.66
CA ILE A 143 -20.95 -4.18 13.76
C ILE A 143 -22.28 -3.64 13.22
N PHE A 144 -22.72 -4.10 12.05
CA PHE A 144 -23.97 -3.63 11.42
C PHE A 144 -25.23 -4.07 12.16
N GLU A 145 -25.19 -5.22 12.81
CA GLU A 145 -26.32 -5.75 13.60
C GLU A 145 -26.39 -5.11 15.00
N ASN A 146 -25.31 -4.48 15.48
CA ASN A 146 -25.31 -3.73 16.73
C ASN A 146 -25.91 -2.32 16.55
N LYS A 147 -27.19 -2.18 16.90
CA LYS A 147 -27.95 -0.93 16.76
C LYS A 147 -27.35 0.21 17.59
N ASP A 148 -27.04 -0.03 18.86
CA ASP A 148 -26.51 1.00 19.76
C ASP A 148 -25.17 1.55 19.24
N LEU A 149 -24.31 0.67 18.74
CA LEU A 149 -23.06 1.05 18.10
C LEU A 149 -23.32 1.88 16.83
N MET A 150 -24.16 1.41 15.91
CA MET A 150 -24.45 2.13 14.67
C MET A 150 -25.09 3.51 14.94
N ASP A 151 -26.00 3.60 15.91
CA ASP A 151 -26.62 4.86 16.32
C ASP A 151 -25.59 5.83 16.93
N SER A 152 -24.65 5.32 17.73
CA SER A 152 -23.54 6.12 18.26
C SER A 152 -22.63 6.66 17.14
N LEU A 153 -22.33 5.84 16.13
CA LEU A 153 -21.51 6.23 14.98
C LEU A 153 -22.20 7.29 14.11
N HIS A 154 -23.52 7.17 13.90
CA HIS A 154 -24.32 8.18 13.20
C HIS A 154 -24.41 9.50 13.98
N THR A 155 -24.54 9.43 15.30
CA THR A 155 -24.69 10.61 16.18
C THR A 155 -23.38 11.36 16.37
N ALA A 156 -22.24 10.67 16.26
CA ALA A 156 -20.91 11.27 16.43
C ALA A 156 -20.57 12.33 15.36
N LYS A 157 -21.23 12.31 14.19
CA LYS A 157 -21.07 13.24 13.07
C LYS A 157 -19.61 13.35 12.59
N TYR A 158 -19.03 12.21 12.20
CA TYR A 158 -17.70 12.18 11.56
C TYR A 158 -17.72 12.90 10.21
N ASP A 159 -16.57 13.46 9.81
CA ASP A 159 -16.40 14.18 8.55
C ASP A 159 -15.97 13.25 7.39
N LEU A 160 -15.25 12.17 7.70
CA LEU A 160 -14.87 11.14 6.74
C LEU A 160 -14.50 9.81 7.41
N VAL A 161 -14.39 8.76 6.60
CA VAL A 161 -13.77 7.48 6.97
C VAL A 161 -12.39 7.35 6.34
N LEU A 162 -11.37 7.07 7.17
CA LEU A 162 -10.03 6.67 6.75
C LEU A 162 -9.87 5.15 6.96
N THR A 163 -9.63 4.38 5.90
CA THR A 163 -9.56 2.92 6.02
C THR A 163 -8.45 2.29 5.19
N ASP A 164 -7.96 1.15 5.65
CA ASP A 164 -7.21 0.22 4.80
C ASP A 164 -8.20 -0.70 4.05
N PRO A 165 -8.18 -0.77 2.71
CA PRO A 165 -9.15 -1.56 1.95
C PRO A 165 -8.74 -3.02 1.72
N ALA A 166 -7.63 -3.51 2.28
CA ALA A 166 -7.16 -4.89 2.02
C ALA A 166 -8.23 -5.96 2.33
N PHE A 167 -9.06 -5.77 3.36
CA PHE A 167 -10.24 -6.61 3.63
C PHE A 167 -11.58 -5.85 3.54
N GLY A 168 -11.57 -4.61 3.06
CA GLY A 168 -12.76 -3.89 2.60
C GLY A 168 -13.83 -3.43 3.61
N SER A 169 -13.71 -3.77 4.89
CA SER A 169 -14.74 -3.43 5.89
C SER A 169 -15.02 -1.93 6.03
N GLY A 170 -13.99 -1.08 6.06
CA GLY A 170 -14.21 0.36 6.21
C GLY A 170 -14.93 1.00 5.02
N VAL A 171 -14.87 0.38 3.83
CA VAL A 171 -15.62 0.84 2.65
C VAL A 171 -17.13 0.66 2.86
N PHE A 172 -17.53 -0.49 3.42
CA PHE A 172 -18.93 -0.71 3.80
C PHE A 172 -19.40 0.28 4.86
N LEU A 173 -18.58 0.53 5.88
CA LEU A 173 -18.93 1.44 6.95
C LEU A 173 -19.10 2.88 6.44
N ALA A 174 -18.18 3.35 5.58
CA ALA A 174 -18.28 4.65 4.94
C ALA A 174 -19.59 4.80 4.14
N HIS A 175 -19.92 3.78 3.34
CA HIS A 175 -21.17 3.78 2.57
C HIS A 175 -22.41 3.79 3.49
N ARG A 176 -22.43 2.96 4.54
CA ARG A 176 -23.54 2.87 5.50
C ARG A 176 -23.78 4.19 6.24
N LEU A 177 -22.71 4.90 6.59
CA LEU A 177 -22.75 6.18 7.29
C LEU A 177 -22.90 7.38 6.34
N LEU A 178 -22.86 7.17 5.02
CA LEU A 178 -22.88 8.20 3.98
C LEU A 178 -21.74 9.23 4.14
N LEU A 179 -20.54 8.71 4.45
CA LEU A 179 -19.35 9.53 4.70
C LEU A 179 -18.40 9.52 3.50
N PRO A 180 -17.69 10.64 3.24
CA PRO A 180 -16.53 10.64 2.37
C PRO A 180 -15.50 9.57 2.77
N LEU A 181 -14.81 9.02 1.79
CA LEU A 181 -13.95 7.84 1.97
C LEU A 181 -12.54 8.11 1.47
N VAL A 182 -11.57 8.00 2.37
CA VAL A 182 -10.14 8.05 2.06
C VAL A 182 -9.52 6.69 2.32
N LEU A 183 -8.82 6.15 1.33
CA LEU A 183 -8.15 4.85 1.43
C LEU A 183 -6.66 5.04 1.72
N ASN A 184 -6.16 4.43 2.78
CA ASN A 184 -4.73 4.22 3.01
C ASN A 184 -4.34 2.87 2.38
N VAL A 185 -3.83 2.88 1.15
CA VAL A 185 -3.95 1.73 0.26
C VAL A 185 -2.66 1.33 -0.42
N ARG A 186 -2.51 0.01 -0.61
CA ARG A 186 -1.64 -0.62 -1.61
C ARG A 186 -2.35 -1.86 -2.14
N TRP A 187 -2.85 -2.66 -1.19
CA TRP A 187 -3.64 -3.85 -1.42
C TRP A 187 -5.12 -3.59 -1.16
N THR A 188 -5.96 -4.26 -1.94
CA THR A 188 -7.41 -4.36 -1.78
C THR A 188 -7.77 -5.85 -1.69
N MET A 189 -9.02 -6.19 -1.36
CA MET A 189 -9.51 -7.58 -1.43
C MET A 189 -9.38 -8.21 -2.83
N HIS A 190 -9.17 -7.40 -3.86
CA HIS A 190 -9.04 -7.83 -5.24
C HIS A 190 -7.59 -7.86 -5.75
N GLY A 191 -6.62 -7.60 -4.88
CA GLY A 191 -5.20 -7.47 -5.24
C GLY A 191 -4.73 -6.03 -5.25
N GLU A 192 -3.71 -5.73 -6.07
CA GLU A 192 -3.06 -4.42 -6.10
C GLU A 192 -3.99 -3.33 -6.60
N ALA A 193 -4.01 -2.21 -5.87
CA ALA A 193 -5.03 -1.18 -5.97
C ALA A 193 -5.14 -0.51 -7.35
N HIS A 194 -4.05 -0.32 -8.09
CA HIS A 194 -4.15 0.33 -9.40
C HIS A 194 -5.02 -0.45 -10.38
N TYR A 195 -5.10 -1.79 -10.29
CA TYR A 195 -5.99 -2.58 -11.15
C TYR A 195 -7.48 -2.28 -10.92
N GLU A 196 -7.83 -1.69 -9.77
CA GLU A 196 -9.19 -1.28 -9.46
C GLU A 196 -9.49 0.14 -9.95
N ILE A 197 -8.52 1.06 -9.93
CA ILE A 197 -8.74 2.51 -10.12
C ILE A 197 -8.04 3.13 -11.34
N ALA A 198 -7.07 2.48 -11.97
CA ALA A 198 -6.32 3.06 -13.09
C ALA A 198 -6.09 2.05 -14.25
N PRO A 199 -5.97 2.52 -15.51
CA PRO A 199 -5.55 1.69 -16.62
C PRO A 199 -4.25 0.96 -16.30
N SER A 200 -4.26 -0.36 -16.51
CA SER A 200 -3.12 -1.22 -16.23
C SER A 200 -2.76 -2.06 -17.45
N PRO A 201 -2.17 -1.46 -18.51
CA PRO A 201 -1.88 -2.17 -19.75
C PRO A 201 -0.87 -3.29 -19.53
N LEU A 202 -1.28 -4.53 -19.77
CA LEU A 202 -0.45 -5.73 -19.54
C LEU A 202 0.77 -5.82 -20.47
N SER A 203 0.88 -4.92 -21.45
CA SER A 203 2.03 -4.83 -22.34
C SER A 203 3.30 -4.34 -21.65
N TYR A 204 3.18 -3.58 -20.57
CA TYR A 204 4.33 -3.06 -19.79
C TYR A 204 4.07 -2.96 -18.29
N VAL A 205 2.83 -3.14 -17.81
CA VAL A 205 2.55 -3.17 -16.37
C VAL A 205 2.65 -4.63 -15.91
N PRO A 206 3.67 -5.01 -15.12
CA PRO A 206 3.79 -6.37 -14.61
C PRO A 206 2.72 -6.64 -13.55
N VAL A 207 2.08 -7.81 -13.64
CA VAL A 207 1.11 -8.30 -12.68
C VAL A 207 1.85 -8.69 -11.40
N PRO A 208 1.42 -8.22 -10.21
CA PRO A 208 2.06 -8.60 -8.96
C PRO A 208 2.13 -10.12 -8.79
N GLY A 209 3.29 -10.61 -8.36
CA GLY A 209 3.55 -12.04 -8.12
C GLY A 209 4.12 -12.80 -9.32
N VAL A 210 4.20 -12.19 -10.50
CA VAL A 210 4.92 -12.80 -11.65
C VAL A 210 6.41 -12.40 -11.72
N GLU A 211 6.83 -11.45 -10.88
CA GLU A 211 8.22 -10.97 -10.75
C GLU A 211 8.84 -10.46 -12.07
N LEU A 212 7.99 -9.89 -12.94
CA LEU A 212 8.42 -9.26 -14.19
C LEU A 212 8.68 -7.76 -14.02
N THR A 213 9.39 -7.19 -14.99
CA THR A 213 9.67 -5.74 -15.05
C THR A 213 8.76 -5.04 -16.06
N ASP A 214 8.86 -3.71 -16.14
CA ASP A 214 8.19 -2.91 -17.17
C ASP A 214 8.78 -3.10 -18.59
N LYS A 215 9.91 -3.81 -18.70
CA LYS A 215 10.56 -4.16 -19.96
C LYS A 215 10.47 -5.66 -20.21
N MET A 216 9.38 -6.07 -20.85
CA MET A 216 9.09 -7.48 -21.13
C MET A 216 9.35 -7.86 -22.59
N THR A 217 9.97 -9.02 -22.79
CA THR A 217 9.95 -9.75 -24.07
C THR A 217 8.54 -10.24 -24.40
N PHE A 218 8.32 -10.74 -25.62
CA PHE A 218 7.02 -11.34 -25.98
C PHE A 218 6.61 -12.49 -25.06
N ALA A 219 7.52 -13.43 -24.76
CA ALA A 219 7.24 -14.56 -23.87
C ALA A 219 6.88 -14.09 -22.44
N GLN A 220 7.60 -13.08 -21.92
CA GLN A 220 7.27 -12.47 -20.63
C GLN A 220 5.91 -11.76 -20.66
N ARG A 221 5.53 -11.11 -21.76
CA ARG A 221 4.17 -10.54 -21.90
C ARG A 221 3.10 -11.63 -21.92
N VAL A 222 3.36 -12.78 -22.56
CA VAL A 222 2.44 -13.93 -22.49
C VAL A 222 2.30 -14.41 -21.04
N GLN A 223 3.41 -14.58 -20.33
CA GLN A 223 3.41 -14.94 -18.90
C GLN A 223 2.63 -13.90 -18.07
N ASN A 224 2.82 -12.61 -18.33
CA ASN A 224 2.12 -11.53 -17.66
C ASN A 224 0.61 -11.59 -17.87
N VAL A 225 0.17 -11.84 -19.10
CA VAL A 225 -1.25 -12.04 -19.44
C VAL A 225 -1.80 -13.27 -18.74
N MET A 226 -1.07 -14.39 -18.72
CA MET A 226 -1.49 -15.59 -18.00
C MET A 226 -1.61 -15.35 -16.50
N GLY A 227 -0.65 -14.63 -15.89
CA GLY A 227 -0.72 -14.22 -14.49
C GLY A 227 -1.94 -13.33 -14.19
N TYR A 228 -2.27 -12.41 -15.09
CA TYR A 228 -3.48 -11.59 -14.96
C TYR A 228 -4.76 -12.43 -15.02
N LEU A 229 -4.86 -13.36 -15.97
CA LEU A 229 -6.01 -14.27 -16.08
C LEU A 229 -6.15 -15.14 -14.81
N PHE A 230 -5.03 -15.62 -14.28
CA PHE A 230 -5.00 -16.34 -13.01
C PHE A 230 -5.50 -15.47 -11.84
N LEU A 231 -5.04 -14.22 -11.74
CA LEU A 231 -5.52 -13.26 -10.74
C LEU A 231 -7.04 -13.05 -10.83
N LEU A 232 -7.57 -12.86 -12.04
CA LEU A 232 -9.01 -12.70 -12.26
C LEU A 232 -9.80 -13.94 -11.82
N TYR A 233 -9.32 -15.13 -12.19
CA TYR A 233 -9.92 -16.40 -11.78
C TYR A 233 -9.91 -16.54 -10.25
N HIS A 234 -8.76 -16.33 -9.63
CA HIS A 234 -8.57 -16.45 -8.18
C HIS A 234 -9.52 -15.50 -7.42
N LYS A 235 -9.57 -14.23 -7.82
CA LYS A 235 -10.49 -13.23 -7.27
C LYS A 235 -11.96 -13.65 -7.42
N SER A 236 -12.34 -14.17 -8.58
CA SER A 236 -13.72 -14.60 -8.83
C SER A 236 -14.09 -15.83 -8.00
N LYS A 237 -13.15 -16.74 -7.80
CA LYS A 237 -13.37 -18.02 -7.13
C LYS A 237 -13.44 -17.88 -5.61
N PHE A 238 -12.51 -17.14 -5.02
CA PHE A 238 -12.29 -17.12 -3.56
C PHE A 238 -12.86 -15.88 -2.86
N ILE A 239 -13.06 -14.75 -3.56
CA ILE A 239 -13.33 -13.46 -2.88
C ILE A 239 -14.69 -12.87 -3.26
N SER A 240 -14.95 -12.70 -4.56
CA SER A 240 -16.00 -11.78 -5.06
C SER A 240 -17.41 -12.16 -4.59
N SER A 241 -17.72 -13.45 -4.49
CA SER A 241 -19.03 -13.95 -4.06
C SER A 241 -19.37 -13.57 -2.62
N HIS A 242 -18.39 -13.60 -1.71
CA HIS A 242 -18.59 -13.29 -0.29
C HIS A 242 -18.94 -11.82 -0.08
N TYR A 243 -18.20 -10.93 -0.75
CA TYR A 243 -18.47 -9.47 -0.70
C TYR A 243 -19.80 -9.12 -1.35
N GLN A 244 -20.16 -9.74 -2.47
CA GLN A 244 -21.47 -9.51 -3.09
C GLN A 244 -22.60 -10.04 -2.20
N SER A 245 -22.43 -11.19 -1.54
CA SER A 245 -23.41 -11.72 -0.60
C SER A 245 -23.63 -10.78 0.58
N PHE A 246 -22.55 -10.18 1.09
CA PHE A 246 -22.64 -9.15 2.12
C PHE A 246 -23.38 -7.90 1.61
N CYS A 247 -23.08 -7.45 0.38
CA CYS A 247 -23.80 -6.33 -0.24
C CYS A 247 -25.31 -6.61 -0.34
N ASN A 248 -25.67 -7.78 -0.85
CA ASN A 248 -27.06 -8.20 -0.99
C ASN A 248 -27.81 -8.18 0.35
N LYS A 249 -27.17 -8.65 1.43
CA LYS A 249 -27.77 -8.71 2.77
C LYS A 249 -28.05 -7.31 3.36
N TYR A 250 -27.13 -6.36 3.21
CA TYR A 250 -27.19 -5.09 3.95
C TYR A 250 -27.51 -3.84 3.12
N PHE A 251 -27.30 -3.90 1.81
CA PHE A 251 -27.48 -2.76 0.90
C PHE A 251 -28.40 -3.07 -0.29
N GLY A 252 -28.71 -4.35 -0.54
CA GLY A 252 -29.51 -4.80 -1.68
C GLY A 252 -28.67 -5.24 -2.87
N SER A 253 -29.32 -5.88 -3.85
CA SER A 253 -28.66 -6.55 -4.98
C SER A 253 -28.07 -5.61 -6.05
N GLU A 254 -28.48 -4.35 -6.06
CA GLU A 254 -27.98 -3.35 -7.02
C GLU A 254 -26.58 -2.83 -6.64
N ILE A 255 -26.21 -2.95 -5.37
CA ILE A 255 -24.93 -2.47 -4.86
C ILE A 255 -23.87 -3.55 -5.03
N ASN A 256 -22.78 -3.17 -5.70
CA ASN A 256 -21.59 -4.00 -5.86
C ASN A 256 -20.42 -3.39 -5.10
N TYR A 257 -19.69 -4.22 -4.35
CA TYR A 257 -18.53 -3.79 -3.59
C TYR A 257 -17.50 -3.01 -4.41
N LYS A 258 -17.25 -3.43 -5.65
CA LYS A 258 -16.28 -2.79 -6.55
C LYS A 258 -16.67 -1.34 -6.85
N HIS A 259 -17.96 -1.03 -6.95
CA HIS A 259 -18.43 0.34 -7.13
C HIS A 259 -18.18 1.16 -5.86
N LEU A 260 -18.51 0.61 -4.69
CA LEU A 260 -18.24 1.27 -3.40
C LEU A 260 -16.76 1.61 -3.22
N LEU A 261 -15.88 0.67 -3.58
CA LEU A 261 -14.43 0.89 -3.51
C LEU A 261 -13.96 1.99 -4.47
N ARG A 262 -14.44 1.98 -5.71
CA ARG A 262 -14.10 2.98 -6.74
C ARG A 262 -14.66 4.37 -6.46
N ASP A 263 -15.74 4.43 -5.68
CA ASP A 263 -16.33 5.67 -5.19
C ASP A 263 -15.56 6.29 -4.02
N ALA A 264 -14.40 5.76 -3.62
CA ALA A 264 -13.51 6.46 -2.71
C ALA A 264 -13.06 7.82 -3.27
N ASP A 265 -13.02 8.83 -2.40
CA ASP A 265 -12.66 10.19 -2.74
C ASP A 265 -11.17 10.34 -3.06
N ILE A 266 -10.31 9.74 -2.25
CA ILE A 266 -8.86 9.77 -2.40
C ILE A 266 -8.26 8.39 -2.10
N TRP A 267 -7.30 8.00 -2.95
CA TRP A 267 -6.48 6.80 -2.81
C TRP A 267 -5.07 7.22 -2.40
N LEU A 268 -4.79 7.19 -1.10
CA LEU A 268 -3.45 7.42 -0.55
C LEU A 268 -2.60 6.17 -0.77
N MET A 269 -1.87 6.14 -1.88
CA MET A 269 -1.03 5.02 -2.28
C MET A 269 0.25 4.99 -1.44
N ARG A 270 0.47 3.88 -0.72
CA ARG A 270 1.65 3.66 0.15
C ARG A 270 2.95 3.35 -0.61
N ASN A 271 2.96 3.54 -1.93
CA ASN A 271 4.13 3.41 -2.78
C ASN A 271 4.38 4.72 -3.55
N ASP A 272 5.51 4.75 -4.25
CA ASP A 272 5.88 5.80 -5.20
C ASP A 272 6.71 5.18 -6.34
N PHE A 273 7.15 5.99 -7.29
CA PHE A 273 7.91 5.53 -8.46
C PHE A 273 9.41 5.36 -8.22
N THR A 274 9.92 5.72 -7.03
CA THR A 274 11.26 5.30 -6.63
C THR A 274 11.28 3.80 -6.35
N PHE A 275 10.17 3.26 -5.81
CA PHE A 275 9.96 1.84 -5.58
C PHE A 275 9.27 1.10 -6.75
N GLU A 276 8.18 1.63 -7.31
CA GLU A 276 7.41 0.99 -8.39
C GLU A 276 7.96 1.31 -9.79
N PHE A 277 7.41 0.62 -10.81
CA PHE A 277 7.59 1.01 -12.21
C PHE A 277 6.58 2.09 -12.62
N PRO A 278 6.95 3.02 -13.53
CA PRO A 278 6.02 4.02 -14.06
C PRO A 278 4.78 3.38 -14.71
N ARG A 279 3.58 3.91 -14.40
CA ARG A 279 2.30 3.42 -14.93
C ARG A 279 1.23 4.52 -14.95
N PRO A 280 0.09 4.32 -15.64
CA PRO A 280 -1.01 5.29 -15.65
C PRO A 280 -1.62 5.47 -14.25
N THR A 281 -2.04 6.70 -13.96
CA THR A 281 -2.57 7.10 -12.65
C THR A 281 -3.86 7.92 -12.83
N MET A 282 -4.63 8.11 -11.75
CA MET A 282 -5.85 8.93 -11.75
C MET A 282 -5.69 10.18 -10.89
N PRO A 283 -6.46 11.25 -11.13
CA PRO A 283 -6.38 12.50 -10.37
C PRO A 283 -6.62 12.36 -8.86
N ASN A 284 -7.37 11.34 -8.44
CA ASN A 284 -7.62 11.03 -7.03
C ASN A 284 -6.63 10.04 -6.40
N ILE A 285 -5.56 9.67 -7.10
CA ILE A 285 -4.46 8.86 -6.58
C ILE A 285 -3.34 9.76 -6.07
N VAL A 286 -2.97 9.58 -4.81
CA VAL A 286 -1.94 10.37 -4.13
C VAL A 286 -0.84 9.42 -3.66
N TYR A 287 0.31 9.47 -4.33
CA TYR A 287 1.49 8.70 -3.92
C TYR A 287 2.13 9.31 -2.69
N MET A 288 2.30 8.50 -1.66
CA MET A 288 2.89 8.86 -0.38
C MET A 288 3.90 7.82 0.11
N GLY A 289 4.60 7.12 -0.81
CA GLY A 289 5.71 6.24 -0.46
C GLY A 289 6.67 6.90 0.54
N GLY A 290 7.12 6.14 1.54
CA GLY A 290 8.07 6.59 2.58
C GLY A 290 7.52 7.57 3.61
N PHE A 291 6.21 7.82 3.67
CA PHE A 291 5.61 8.72 4.67
C PHE A 291 5.87 8.33 6.13
N GLN A 292 6.16 7.05 6.39
CA GLN A 292 6.50 6.53 7.71
C GLN A 292 7.99 6.75 8.08
N CYS A 293 8.85 7.04 7.10
CA CYS A 293 10.28 7.18 7.30
C CYS A 293 10.63 8.49 8.02
N LYS A 294 11.66 8.46 8.87
CA LYS A 294 12.06 9.61 9.69
C LYS A 294 13.58 9.80 9.64
N PRO A 295 14.09 11.03 9.83
CA PRO A 295 15.52 11.22 10.07
C PRO A 295 15.99 10.34 11.24
N ALA A 296 17.19 9.78 11.13
CA ALA A 296 17.75 8.94 12.18
C ALA A 296 17.99 9.75 13.46
N LYS A 297 17.63 9.15 14.59
CA LYS A 297 17.96 9.63 15.93
C LYS A 297 19.29 9.00 16.40
N PRO A 298 19.97 9.60 17.39
CA PRO A 298 21.13 8.98 18.02
C PRO A 298 20.79 7.60 18.58
N LEU A 299 21.69 6.62 18.38
CA LEU A 299 21.53 5.28 18.91
C LEU A 299 21.77 5.27 20.44
N PRO A 300 21.18 4.31 21.17
CA PRO A 300 21.56 4.02 22.55
C PRO A 300 23.08 3.77 22.68
N GLY A 301 23.68 4.14 23.81
CA GLY A 301 25.14 4.18 23.96
C GLY A 301 25.84 2.84 23.76
N ASP A 302 25.23 1.75 24.23
CA ASP A 302 25.69 0.38 24.03
C ASP A 302 25.65 -0.05 22.55
N LEU A 303 24.57 0.31 21.85
CA LEU A 303 24.42 0.02 20.43
C LEU A 303 25.38 0.85 19.57
N GLU A 304 25.56 2.14 19.91
CA GLU A 304 26.54 3.03 19.27
C GLU A 304 27.97 2.51 19.45
N GLU A 305 28.34 2.03 20.64
CA GLU A 305 29.65 1.44 20.91
C GLU A 305 29.89 0.19 20.05
N PHE A 306 28.90 -0.71 19.98
CA PHE A 306 28.97 -1.88 19.11
C PHE A 306 29.14 -1.49 17.64
N VAL A 307 28.37 -0.51 17.15
CA VAL A 307 28.45 -0.03 15.77
C VAL A 307 29.84 0.56 15.48
N ARG A 308 30.37 1.39 16.38
CA ARG A 308 31.70 2.00 16.24
C ARG A 308 32.83 1.00 16.29
N SER A 309 32.70 -0.08 17.06
CA SER A 309 33.71 -1.15 17.14
C SER A 309 34.03 -1.79 15.79
N SER A 310 33.14 -1.62 14.79
CA SER A 310 33.36 -2.10 13.43
C SER A 310 34.45 -1.36 12.65
N GLY A 311 34.92 -0.19 13.12
CA GLY A 311 35.88 0.64 12.40
C GLY A 311 35.44 0.97 10.98
N ASP A 312 36.35 0.80 10.02
CA ASP A 312 36.12 1.13 8.60
C ASP A 312 35.27 0.09 7.85
N HIS A 313 35.09 -1.10 8.42
CA HIS A 313 34.30 -2.17 7.79
C HIS A 313 32.80 -1.84 7.75
N GLY A 314 32.32 -1.09 8.76
CA GLY A 314 30.92 -0.71 8.90
C GLY A 314 29.98 -1.87 9.25
N VAL A 315 28.70 -1.57 9.36
CA VAL A 315 27.72 -2.51 9.95
C VAL A 315 26.73 -3.05 8.94
N ILE A 316 26.24 -4.26 9.23
CA ILE A 316 25.18 -4.94 8.50
C ILE A 316 23.98 -5.06 9.43
N VAL A 317 22.81 -4.65 8.94
CA VAL A 317 21.55 -4.74 9.70
C VAL A 317 20.71 -5.85 9.09
N MET A 318 20.21 -6.79 9.89
CA MET A 318 19.34 -7.86 9.43
C MET A 318 18.00 -7.85 10.16
N SER A 319 16.90 -7.76 9.41
CA SER A 319 15.53 -7.79 9.93
C SER A 319 14.54 -8.41 8.94
N LEU A 320 13.85 -9.46 9.37
CA LEU A 320 12.82 -10.15 8.58
C LEU A 320 11.40 -9.71 8.93
N GLY A 321 11.23 -8.61 9.67
CA GLY A 321 9.91 -8.07 10.03
C GLY A 321 9.25 -8.80 11.20
N THR A 322 8.10 -8.29 11.64
CA THR A 322 7.45 -8.69 12.90
C THR A 322 6.49 -9.87 12.80
N LEU A 323 6.10 -10.24 11.57
CA LEU A 323 5.20 -11.37 11.32
C LEU A 323 5.89 -12.71 11.49
N PHE A 324 7.22 -12.77 11.33
CA PHE A 324 7.99 -14.00 11.53
C PHE A 324 8.73 -13.93 12.86
N SER A 325 8.55 -14.96 13.68
CA SER A 325 9.31 -15.11 14.93
C SER A 325 10.79 -15.48 14.65
N HIS A 326 11.05 -16.39 13.72
CA HIS A 326 12.41 -16.75 13.29
C HIS A 326 12.38 -17.65 12.04
N LEU A 327 13.53 -17.78 11.37
CA LEU A 327 13.73 -18.77 10.31
C LEU A 327 13.94 -20.17 10.90
N PRO A 328 13.74 -21.24 10.09
CA PRO A 328 14.17 -22.58 10.47
C PRO A 328 15.63 -22.62 10.95
N GLN A 329 15.90 -23.47 11.95
CA GLN A 329 17.20 -23.49 12.63
C GLN A 329 18.35 -23.77 11.66
N ASP A 330 18.16 -24.70 10.72
CA ASP A 330 19.15 -25.05 9.68
C ASP A 330 19.55 -23.83 8.82
N ILE A 331 18.61 -22.97 8.44
CA ILE A 331 18.92 -21.73 7.71
C ILE A 331 19.63 -20.72 8.61
N THR A 332 19.14 -20.59 9.84
CA THR A 332 19.67 -19.63 10.82
C THR A 332 21.14 -19.94 11.14
N GLU A 333 21.50 -21.23 11.24
CA GLU A 333 22.88 -21.69 11.42
C GLU A 333 23.78 -21.37 10.23
N GLU A 334 23.29 -21.56 9.00
CA GLU A 334 24.06 -21.23 7.79
C GLU A 334 24.31 -19.72 7.65
N ILE A 335 23.32 -18.89 8.00
CA ILE A 335 23.46 -17.43 8.05
C ILE A 335 24.46 -17.01 9.13
N ALA A 336 24.36 -17.58 10.34
CA ALA A 336 25.29 -17.29 11.44
C ALA A 336 26.74 -17.68 11.07
N ALA A 337 26.94 -18.85 10.46
CA ALA A 337 28.24 -19.31 10.01
C ALA A 337 28.85 -18.43 8.91
N ALA A 338 28.02 -17.82 8.05
CA ALA A 338 28.47 -16.85 7.06
C ALA A 338 28.87 -15.51 7.71
N PHE A 339 28.06 -15.00 8.64
CA PHE A 339 28.36 -13.77 9.38
C PHE A 339 29.66 -13.85 10.16
N ALA A 340 29.97 -14.99 10.80
CA ALA A 340 31.22 -15.19 11.53
C ALA A 340 32.49 -15.06 10.66
N ARG A 341 32.37 -15.08 9.32
CA ARG A 341 33.49 -14.93 8.37
C ARG A 341 33.71 -13.50 7.90
N LEU A 342 32.89 -12.55 8.35
CA LEU A 342 32.92 -11.16 7.91
C LEU A 342 33.62 -10.26 8.94
N PRO A 343 34.35 -9.23 8.50
CA PRO A 343 34.93 -8.23 9.40
C PRO A 343 33.93 -7.16 9.86
N GLN A 344 32.74 -7.08 9.25
CA GLN A 344 31.66 -6.17 9.66
C GLN A 344 31.07 -6.62 10.99
N GLN A 345 30.57 -5.65 11.76
CA GLN A 345 29.65 -5.93 12.85
C GLN A 345 28.23 -6.15 12.30
N ILE A 346 27.53 -7.15 12.82
CA ILE A 346 26.19 -7.52 12.40
C ILE A 346 25.22 -7.29 13.54
N ILE A 347 24.14 -6.57 13.26
CA ILE A 347 23.03 -6.39 14.18
C ILE A 347 21.84 -7.12 13.58
N TRP A 348 21.43 -8.20 14.23
CA TRP A 348 20.42 -9.12 13.72
C TRP A 348 19.24 -9.21 14.67
N ARG A 349 18.06 -8.78 14.20
CA ARG A 349 16.81 -9.08 14.89
C ARG A 349 16.45 -10.55 14.76
N HIS A 350 16.50 -11.27 15.88
CA HIS A 350 16.22 -12.69 15.96
C HIS A 350 15.59 -13.03 17.30
N THR A 351 14.35 -13.54 17.28
CA THR A 351 13.62 -13.95 18.50
C THR A 351 13.55 -15.47 18.67
N GLY A 352 14.31 -16.22 17.86
CA GLY A 352 14.41 -17.68 17.96
C GLY A 352 15.58 -18.15 18.83
N PRO A 353 15.84 -19.47 18.88
CA PRO A 353 17.00 -20.02 19.56
C PRO A 353 18.31 -19.43 19.04
N ARG A 354 19.26 -19.13 19.94
CA ARG A 354 20.58 -18.59 19.57
C ARG A 354 21.33 -19.61 18.70
N PRO A 355 21.82 -19.23 17.51
CA PRO A 355 22.59 -20.15 16.65
C PRO A 355 23.91 -20.55 17.29
N VAL A 356 24.32 -21.80 17.10
CA VAL A 356 25.59 -22.34 17.61
C VAL A 356 26.78 -21.72 16.87
N ASN A 357 26.65 -21.47 15.57
CA ASN A 357 27.73 -20.95 14.73
C ASN A 357 27.85 -19.41 14.72
N ILE A 358 27.26 -18.72 15.71
CA ILE A 358 27.29 -17.25 15.77
C ILE A 358 28.68 -16.72 16.14
N GLY A 359 29.19 -15.78 15.36
CA GLY A 359 30.46 -15.10 15.62
C GLY A 359 30.35 -13.98 16.67
N GLU A 360 31.48 -13.60 17.27
CA GLU A 360 31.56 -12.48 18.22
C GLU A 360 31.20 -11.13 17.60
N ASN A 361 31.28 -11.03 16.27
CA ASN A 361 30.89 -9.87 15.49
C ASN A 361 29.38 -9.71 15.29
N THR A 362 28.55 -10.57 15.89
CA THR A 362 27.09 -10.57 15.68
C THR A 362 26.34 -10.33 16.99
N LEU A 363 25.62 -9.21 17.04
CA LEU A 363 24.70 -8.85 18.12
C LEU A 363 23.27 -9.28 17.75
N LEU A 364 22.70 -10.19 18.55
CA LEU A 364 21.28 -10.56 18.45
C LEU A 364 20.43 -9.64 19.32
N VAL A 365 19.31 -9.18 18.79
CA VAL A 365 18.34 -8.35 19.52
C VAL A 365 16.90 -8.78 19.23
N ASP A 366 16.01 -8.57 20.19
CA ASP A 366 14.57 -8.82 19.98
C ASP A 366 13.90 -7.71 19.15
N TRP A 367 14.43 -6.48 19.26
CA TRP A 367 13.92 -5.30 18.61
C TRP A 367 15.04 -4.41 18.08
N LEU A 368 14.84 -3.83 16.89
CA LEU A 368 15.78 -2.91 16.26
C LEU A 368 15.20 -1.49 16.22
N PRO A 369 15.98 -0.46 16.58
CA PRO A 369 15.73 0.90 16.11
C PRO A 369 16.09 0.99 14.61
N GLN A 370 15.34 0.26 13.77
CA GLN A 370 15.68 -0.01 12.36
C GLN A 370 15.89 1.28 11.56
N ASN A 371 14.99 2.25 11.70
CA ASN A 371 15.13 3.56 11.04
C ASN A 371 16.46 4.24 11.38
N ASP A 372 16.85 4.21 12.66
CA ASP A 372 18.04 4.93 13.15
C ASP A 372 19.32 4.20 12.73
N LEU A 373 19.30 2.86 12.79
CA LEU A 373 20.40 2.03 12.28
C LEU A 373 20.58 2.19 10.77
N LEU A 374 19.50 2.21 9.98
CA LEU A 374 19.60 2.40 8.53
C LEU A 374 20.13 3.80 8.17
N GLY A 375 19.77 4.83 8.94
CA GLY A 375 20.32 6.17 8.75
C GLY A 375 21.70 6.40 9.35
N HIS A 376 22.28 5.41 10.03
CA HIS A 376 23.62 5.53 10.61
C HIS A 376 24.71 5.49 9.52
N PRO A 377 25.72 6.39 9.54
CA PRO A 377 26.74 6.48 8.49
C PRO A 377 27.57 5.21 8.27
N GLN A 378 27.74 4.38 9.30
CA GLN A 378 28.48 3.11 9.19
C GLN A 378 27.68 1.99 8.53
N THR A 379 26.37 2.13 8.33
CA THR A 379 25.54 1.07 7.75
C THR A 379 25.86 0.87 6.27
N LYS A 380 26.17 -0.38 5.91
CA LYS A 380 26.59 -0.76 4.56
C LYS A 380 25.49 -1.48 3.79
N VAL A 381 24.81 -2.44 4.43
CA VAL A 381 23.81 -3.31 3.80
C VAL A 381 22.65 -3.56 4.76
N PHE A 382 21.45 -3.59 4.20
CA PHE A 382 20.25 -4.06 4.88
C PHE A 382 19.83 -5.43 4.36
N ILE A 383 19.81 -6.42 5.23
CA ILE A 383 19.33 -7.77 4.93
C ILE A 383 17.87 -7.83 5.36
N THR A 384 16.97 -8.06 4.40
CA THR A 384 15.53 -8.00 4.67
C THR A 384 14.71 -8.98 3.87
N HIS A 385 13.58 -9.37 4.44
CA HIS A 385 12.56 -10.18 3.78
C HIS A 385 11.89 -9.49 2.58
N GLY A 386 11.99 -8.17 2.42
CA GLY A 386 11.35 -7.45 1.31
C GLY A 386 9.96 -6.88 1.61
N GLY A 387 9.59 -6.76 2.89
CA GLY A 387 8.38 -6.03 3.28
C GLY A 387 8.45 -4.55 2.90
N THR A 388 7.32 -4.00 2.44
CA THR A 388 7.22 -2.61 1.91
C THR A 388 7.86 -1.57 2.83
N ASN A 389 7.59 -1.63 4.14
CA ASN A 389 8.09 -0.63 5.10
C ASN A 389 9.61 -0.61 5.16
N GLY A 390 10.24 -1.79 5.24
CA GLY A 390 11.70 -1.90 5.29
C GLY A 390 12.36 -1.47 3.99
N ILE A 391 11.73 -1.76 2.84
CA ILE A 391 12.22 -1.27 1.54
C ILE A 391 12.16 0.26 1.48
N GLN A 392 11.07 0.86 1.91
CA GLN A 392 10.93 2.32 1.92
C GLN A 392 11.95 2.99 2.84
N GLU A 393 12.22 2.42 4.03
CA GLU A 393 13.28 2.91 4.91
C GLU A 393 14.68 2.76 4.29
N ALA A 394 14.94 1.66 3.57
CA ALA A 394 16.19 1.44 2.86
C ALA A 394 16.39 2.45 1.71
N ILE A 395 15.33 2.74 0.96
CA ILE A 395 15.33 3.80 -0.07
C ILE A 395 15.57 5.16 0.59
N TYR A 396 14.83 5.49 1.66
CA TYR A 396 14.95 6.76 2.36
C TYR A 396 16.38 7.04 2.82
N HIS A 397 17.04 6.04 3.44
CA HIS A 397 18.41 6.17 3.96
C HIS A 397 19.52 5.82 2.95
N GLY A 398 19.17 5.36 1.75
CA GLY A 398 20.16 5.07 0.70
C GLY A 398 20.99 3.81 0.95
N ILE A 399 20.41 2.78 1.59
CA ILE A 399 21.10 1.54 1.97
C ILE A 399 20.74 0.37 1.05
N PRO A 400 21.70 -0.26 0.34
CA PRO A 400 21.42 -1.38 -0.56
C PRO A 400 20.95 -2.64 0.18
N ILE A 401 20.26 -3.51 -0.55
CA ILE A 401 19.52 -4.63 0.02
C ILE A 401 20.12 -5.98 -0.36
N LEU A 402 20.24 -6.88 0.62
CA LEU A 402 20.26 -8.32 0.38
C LEU A 402 18.88 -8.88 0.75
N GLY A 403 18.14 -9.34 -0.25
CA GLY A 403 16.75 -9.77 -0.14
C GLY A 403 16.64 -11.26 0.15
N LEU A 404 15.83 -11.60 1.17
CA LEU A 404 15.49 -12.97 1.57
C LEU A 404 13.96 -13.16 1.54
N PRO A 405 13.33 -13.23 0.35
CA PRO A 405 11.87 -13.26 0.25
C PRO A 405 11.28 -14.53 0.87
N ILE A 406 10.29 -14.35 1.75
CA ILE A 406 9.62 -15.46 2.44
C ILE A 406 8.27 -15.76 1.77
N MET A 407 7.37 -14.78 1.71
CA MET A 407 5.99 -14.97 1.21
C MET A 407 5.28 -13.66 0.88
N PHE A 408 4.01 -13.74 0.46
CA PHE A 408 3.18 -12.60 0.06
C PHE A 408 3.79 -11.76 -1.07
N ASP A 409 3.80 -10.43 -0.91
CA ASP A 409 4.32 -9.46 -1.88
C ASP A 409 5.85 -9.34 -1.88
N GLN A 410 6.53 -10.00 -0.94
CA GLN A 410 7.96 -9.86 -0.73
C GLN A 410 8.84 -10.20 -1.95
N PRO A 411 8.63 -11.34 -2.66
CA PRO A 411 9.41 -11.64 -3.87
C PRO A 411 9.24 -10.55 -4.93
N ASP A 412 8.01 -10.11 -5.15
CA ASP A 412 7.65 -9.08 -6.14
C ASP A 412 8.22 -7.70 -5.79
N ASN A 413 8.27 -7.36 -4.50
CA ASN A 413 8.89 -6.13 -4.04
C ASN A 413 10.41 -6.16 -4.27
N LEU A 414 11.07 -7.28 -3.96
CA LEU A 414 12.53 -7.41 -4.14
C LEU A 414 12.93 -7.47 -5.61
N SER A 415 12.11 -8.08 -6.48
CA SER A 415 12.38 -8.12 -7.93
C SER A 415 12.43 -6.70 -8.52
N ARG A 416 11.57 -5.77 -8.07
CA ARG A 416 11.64 -4.35 -8.43
C ARG A 416 12.94 -3.69 -7.99
N MET A 417 13.37 -3.95 -6.75
CA MET A 417 14.63 -3.40 -6.23
C MET A 417 15.84 -3.95 -6.97
N GLN A 418 15.81 -5.24 -7.34
CA GLN A 418 16.83 -5.87 -8.18
C GLN A 418 16.84 -5.28 -9.58
N ALA A 419 15.68 -5.09 -10.22
CA ALA A 419 15.57 -4.44 -11.53
C ALA A 419 16.11 -3.01 -11.55
N LYS A 420 16.03 -2.30 -10.41
CA LYS A 420 16.64 -0.98 -10.22
C LYS A 420 18.13 -1.02 -9.85
N GLY A 421 18.72 -2.20 -9.75
CA GLY A 421 20.14 -2.40 -9.42
C GLY A 421 20.48 -2.07 -7.96
N THR A 422 19.52 -2.22 -7.04
CA THR A 422 19.67 -1.84 -5.62
C THR A 422 19.57 -3.02 -4.65
N ALA A 423 19.24 -4.21 -5.16
CA ALA A 423 19.12 -5.41 -4.36
C ALA A 423 19.71 -6.65 -5.05
N LYS A 424 20.26 -7.56 -4.26
CA LYS A 424 20.52 -8.95 -4.63
C LYS A 424 19.52 -9.85 -3.91
N ILE A 425 18.94 -10.82 -4.61
CA ILE A 425 17.97 -11.76 -4.02
C ILE A 425 18.66 -13.10 -3.81
N VAL A 426 18.47 -13.70 -2.64
CA VAL A 426 18.87 -15.07 -2.33
C VAL A 426 17.63 -15.86 -1.99
N ASP A 427 17.41 -16.98 -2.70
CA ASP A 427 16.31 -17.87 -2.40
C ASP A 427 16.59 -18.63 -1.11
N ILE A 428 15.70 -18.47 -0.14
CA ILE A 428 15.79 -19.11 1.17
C ILE A 428 15.68 -20.64 1.09
N ALA A 429 15.03 -21.16 0.05
CA ALA A 429 14.86 -22.59 -0.15
C ALA A 429 16.19 -23.30 -0.50
N THR A 430 17.13 -22.58 -1.12
CA THR A 430 18.43 -23.11 -1.56
C THR A 430 19.61 -22.44 -0.84
N LEU A 431 19.36 -21.80 0.29
CA LEU A 431 20.36 -21.03 1.02
C LEU A 431 21.34 -21.97 1.74
N ASP A 432 22.63 -21.79 1.48
CA ASP A 432 23.73 -22.27 2.31
C ASP A 432 24.67 -21.10 2.66
N ARG A 433 25.61 -21.33 3.59
CA ARG A 433 26.55 -20.29 4.04
C ARG A 433 27.37 -19.68 2.91
N ASN A 434 27.74 -20.44 1.89
CA ASN A 434 28.62 -19.96 0.82
C ASN A 434 27.81 -19.10 -0.15
N VAL A 435 26.62 -19.56 -0.55
CA VAL A 435 25.69 -18.80 -1.39
C VAL A 435 25.34 -17.46 -0.72
N PHE A 436 25.00 -17.49 0.57
CA PHE A 436 24.67 -16.29 1.32
C PHE A 436 25.87 -15.35 1.48
N LEU A 437 27.04 -15.87 1.84
CA LEU A 437 28.26 -15.08 2.00
C LEU A 437 28.69 -14.39 0.70
N GLU A 438 28.67 -15.10 -0.42
CA GLU A 438 29.08 -14.53 -1.70
C GLU A 438 28.08 -13.47 -2.20
N ALA A 439 26.77 -13.71 -2.03
CA ALA A 439 25.76 -12.69 -2.34
C ALA A 439 25.90 -11.43 -1.45
N LEU A 440 26.22 -11.61 -0.16
CA LEU A 440 26.44 -10.50 0.75
C LEU A 440 27.71 -9.70 0.40
N LYS A 441 28.81 -10.39 0.07
CA LYS A 441 30.04 -9.75 -0.43
C LYS A 441 29.81 -8.99 -1.73
N GLU A 442 29.00 -9.53 -2.63
CA GLU A 442 28.63 -8.85 -3.88
C GLU A 442 27.96 -7.51 -3.57
N VAL A 443 26.96 -7.46 -2.69
CA VAL A 443 26.28 -6.21 -2.30
C VAL A 443 27.21 -5.27 -1.54
N LEU A 444 28.11 -5.79 -0.69
CA LEU A 444 29.06 -4.99 0.08
C LEU A 444 30.13 -4.32 -0.79
N HIS A 445 30.64 -5.01 -1.81
CA HIS A 445 31.83 -4.59 -2.55
C HIS A 445 31.55 -4.07 -3.96
N ASN A 446 30.41 -4.39 -4.56
CA ASN A 446 30.02 -3.80 -5.83
C ASN A 446 29.33 -2.45 -5.59
N SER A 447 30.04 -1.35 -5.90
CA SER A 447 29.57 0.01 -5.62
C SER A 447 28.27 0.38 -6.32
N SER A 448 27.94 -0.28 -7.44
CA SER A 448 26.71 0.00 -8.21
C SER A 448 25.44 -0.12 -7.36
N TYR A 449 25.38 -1.07 -6.42
CA TYR A 449 24.24 -1.20 -5.50
C TYR A 449 24.05 0.03 -4.63
N ARG A 450 25.14 0.51 -4.02
CA ARG A 450 25.13 1.69 -3.14
C ARG A 450 24.86 2.96 -3.95
N GLU A 451 25.50 3.12 -5.10
CA GLU A 451 25.31 4.28 -5.99
C GLU A 451 23.88 4.38 -6.50
N ASN A 452 23.29 3.26 -6.95
CA ASN A 452 21.90 3.20 -7.39
C ASN A 452 20.94 3.50 -6.23
N MET A 453 21.18 2.95 -5.04
CA MET A 453 20.31 3.21 -3.90
C MET A 453 20.41 4.66 -3.42
N GLN A 454 21.61 5.25 -3.39
CA GLN A 454 21.79 6.67 -3.08
C GLN A 454 21.12 7.57 -4.13
N ARG A 455 21.13 7.17 -5.41
CA ARG A 455 20.38 7.86 -6.46
C ARG A 455 18.87 7.79 -6.20
N LEU A 456 18.33 6.62 -5.83
CA LEU A 456 16.92 6.49 -5.47
C LEU A 456 16.56 7.31 -4.23
N SER A 457 17.41 7.30 -3.19
CA SER A 457 17.23 8.12 -1.99
C SER A 457 17.14 9.61 -2.34
N ARG A 458 18.06 10.14 -3.16
CA ARG A 458 18.00 11.53 -3.60
C ARG A 458 16.68 11.86 -4.32
N LEU A 459 16.24 10.99 -5.23
CA LEU A 459 14.96 11.16 -5.94
C LEU A 459 13.76 11.08 -4.99
N HIS A 460 13.84 10.23 -3.96
CA HIS A 460 12.79 10.08 -2.97
C HIS A 460 12.64 11.34 -2.11
N HIS A 461 13.75 11.97 -1.73
CA HIS A 461 13.77 13.23 -0.98
C HIS A 461 13.45 14.46 -1.82
N ASP A 462 13.75 14.42 -3.13
CA ASP A 462 13.53 15.54 -4.06
C ASP A 462 12.06 15.64 -4.48
N GLN A 463 11.22 16.08 -3.54
CA GLN A 463 9.79 16.26 -3.73
C GLN A 463 9.33 17.62 -3.18
N PRO A 464 8.33 18.27 -3.81
CA PRO A 464 7.88 19.60 -3.39
C PRO A 464 7.20 19.62 -2.02
N MET A 465 6.70 18.47 -1.56
CA MET A 465 6.02 18.30 -0.29
C MET A 465 6.35 16.93 0.28
N LYS A 466 6.64 16.86 1.58
CA LYS A 466 6.92 15.59 2.27
C LYS A 466 5.72 14.63 2.13
N PRO A 467 5.94 13.32 2.01
CA PRO A 467 4.86 12.37 1.78
C PRO A 467 3.76 12.38 2.86
N LEU A 468 4.12 12.50 4.14
CA LEU A 468 3.17 12.58 5.25
C LEU A 468 2.31 13.86 5.18
N ASP A 469 2.95 15.02 4.95
CA ASP A 469 2.25 16.29 4.79
C ASP A 469 1.26 16.23 3.62
N ARG A 470 1.67 15.63 2.50
CA ARG A 470 0.82 15.44 1.32
C ARG A 470 -0.41 14.57 1.65
N ALA A 471 -0.21 13.47 2.36
CA ALA A 471 -1.29 12.57 2.75
C ALA A 471 -2.34 13.31 3.59
N VAL A 472 -1.87 14.03 4.62
CA VAL A 472 -2.75 14.77 5.53
C VAL A 472 -3.45 15.93 4.83
N PHE A 473 -2.76 16.66 3.94
CA PHE A 473 -3.38 17.68 3.10
C PHE A 473 -4.59 17.14 2.34
N TRP A 474 -4.49 15.95 1.74
CA TRP A 474 -5.57 15.35 0.98
C TRP A 474 -6.70 14.79 1.86
N ILE A 475 -6.37 14.28 3.04
CA ILE A 475 -7.38 13.91 4.05
C ILE A 475 -8.18 15.15 4.45
N GLU A 476 -7.52 16.23 4.82
CA GLU A 476 -8.18 17.50 5.15
C GLU A 476 -8.91 18.09 3.95
N PHE A 477 -8.41 17.93 2.72
CA PHE A 477 -9.08 18.38 1.50
C PHE A 477 -10.45 17.72 1.36
N VAL A 478 -10.53 16.40 1.59
CA VAL A 478 -11.79 15.67 1.57
C VAL A 478 -12.74 16.17 2.67
N MET A 479 -12.24 16.43 3.88
CA MET A 479 -13.06 17.01 4.95
C MET A 479 -13.62 18.39 4.56
N ARG A 480 -12.75 19.31 4.12
CA ARG A 480 -13.13 20.69 3.77
C ARG A 480 -14.16 20.76 2.65
N ASN A 481 -14.06 19.84 1.68
CA ASN A 481 -14.91 19.84 0.49
C ASN A 481 -16.06 18.82 0.54
N ARG A 482 -16.20 18.07 1.64
CA ARG A 482 -17.20 17.00 1.82
C ARG A 482 -17.14 15.96 0.70
N GLY A 483 -15.91 15.54 0.37
CA GLY A 483 -15.62 14.63 -0.75
C GLY A 483 -14.81 15.28 -1.88
N ALA A 484 -14.53 14.49 -2.92
CA ALA A 484 -13.76 14.88 -4.10
C ALA A 484 -14.34 14.28 -5.41
N PRO A 485 -15.65 14.42 -5.70
CA PRO A 485 -16.27 13.79 -6.87
C PRO A 485 -15.68 14.27 -8.21
N HIS A 486 -15.18 15.51 -8.27
CA HIS A 486 -14.56 16.09 -9.46
C HIS A 486 -13.20 15.46 -9.84
N LEU A 487 -12.59 14.68 -8.94
CA LEU A 487 -11.37 13.92 -9.20
C LEU A 487 -11.65 12.48 -9.64
N ARG A 488 -12.92 12.06 -9.60
CA ARG A 488 -13.33 10.71 -10.00
C ARG A 488 -13.59 10.66 -11.50
N THR A 489 -12.99 9.69 -12.17
CA THR A 489 -13.15 9.50 -13.62
C THR A 489 -14.55 8.96 -13.97
N GLN A 490 -15.11 9.44 -15.10
CA GLN A 490 -16.36 8.93 -15.66
C GLN A 490 -16.22 7.48 -16.18
N SER A 491 -15.00 7.02 -16.45
CA SER A 491 -14.74 5.70 -17.04
C SER A 491 -15.35 4.53 -16.28
N PHE A 492 -15.53 4.64 -14.96
CA PHE A 492 -16.12 3.57 -14.14
C PHE A 492 -17.64 3.52 -14.18
N ARG A 493 -18.28 4.53 -14.76
CA ARG A 493 -19.74 4.63 -14.92
C ARG A 493 -20.17 4.36 -16.37
N MET A 494 -19.22 4.08 -17.26
CA MET A 494 -19.47 3.78 -18.66
C MET A 494 -19.53 2.27 -18.88
N SER A 495 -20.34 1.86 -19.85
CA SER A 495 -20.30 0.48 -20.36
C SER A 495 -18.97 0.22 -21.08
N TRP A 496 -18.63 -1.06 -21.23
CA TRP A 496 -17.45 -1.47 -21.99
C TRP A 496 -17.50 -0.99 -23.46
N ILE A 497 -18.69 -0.93 -24.05
CA ILE A 497 -18.91 -0.48 -25.43
C ILE A 497 -18.56 1.01 -25.56
N GLU A 498 -19.09 1.85 -24.67
CA GLU A 498 -18.83 3.29 -24.67
C GLU A 498 -17.37 3.61 -24.35
N TYR A 499 -16.79 2.91 -23.36
CA TYR A 499 -15.40 3.14 -22.93
C TYR A 499 -14.38 2.91 -24.06
N TYR A 500 -14.59 1.89 -24.89
CA TYR A 500 -13.75 1.62 -26.06
C TYR A 500 -14.29 2.25 -27.36
N SER A 501 -15.35 3.05 -27.28
CA SER A 501 -16.02 3.70 -28.42
C SER A 501 -16.39 2.75 -29.55
N ILE A 502 -16.79 1.53 -29.20
CA ILE A 502 -17.12 0.47 -30.16
C ILE A 502 -18.38 0.84 -30.95
N ASP A 503 -19.36 1.42 -30.28
CA ASP A 503 -20.55 2.03 -30.89
C ASP A 503 -20.21 3.08 -31.97
N VAL A 504 -19.24 3.96 -31.69
CA VAL A 504 -18.74 4.97 -32.62
C VAL A 504 -18.03 4.31 -33.80
N ILE A 505 -17.11 3.37 -33.55
CA ILE A 505 -16.37 2.64 -34.60
C ILE A 505 -17.34 1.92 -35.54
N LEU A 506 -18.33 1.21 -34.99
CA LEU A 506 -19.33 0.49 -35.77
C LEU A 506 -20.21 1.43 -36.59
N THR A 507 -20.56 2.59 -36.06
CA THR A 507 -21.35 3.60 -36.77
C THR A 507 -20.56 4.21 -37.93
N LEU A 508 -19.29 4.58 -37.71
CA LEU A 508 -18.42 5.10 -38.76
C LEU A 508 -18.17 4.05 -39.86
N LEU A 509 -17.96 2.79 -39.48
CA LEU A 509 -17.80 1.69 -40.43
C LEU A 509 -19.07 1.49 -41.27
N MET A 510 -20.26 1.55 -40.65
CA MET A 510 -21.52 1.46 -41.36
C MET A 510 -21.70 2.59 -42.39
N ILE A 511 -21.37 3.83 -42.01
CA ILE A 511 -21.43 4.99 -42.92
C ILE A 511 -20.46 4.81 -44.09
N PHE A 512 -19.23 4.35 -43.83
CA PHE A 512 -18.24 4.09 -44.87
C PHE A 512 -18.69 2.99 -45.84
N LEU A 513 -19.23 1.88 -45.33
CA LEU A 513 -19.75 0.78 -46.16
C LEU A 513 -20.94 1.24 -47.00
N LEU A 514 -21.84 2.05 -46.44
CA LEU A 514 -22.96 2.64 -47.17
C LEU A 514 -22.47 3.56 -48.31
N PHE A 515 -21.47 4.41 -48.04
CA PHE A 515 -20.86 5.27 -49.06
C PHE A 515 -20.22 4.46 -50.20
N CYS A 516 -19.44 3.43 -49.87
CA CYS A 516 -18.85 2.51 -50.85
C CYS A 516 -19.94 1.79 -51.67
N PHE A 517 -21.02 1.35 -51.03
CA PHE A 517 -22.14 0.70 -51.70
C PHE A 517 -22.87 1.65 -52.67
N VAL A 518 -23.07 2.91 -52.28
CA VAL A 518 -23.66 3.94 -53.14
C VAL A 518 -22.76 4.21 -54.35
N ILE A 519 -21.45 4.40 -54.15
CA ILE A 519 -20.48 4.57 -55.24
C ILE A 519 -20.51 3.36 -56.19
N TYR A 520 -20.43 2.15 -55.64
CA TYR A 520 -20.49 0.92 -56.42
C TYR A 520 -21.78 0.86 -57.24
N SER A 521 -22.91 1.20 -56.64
CA SER A 521 -24.22 1.21 -57.31
C SER A 521 -24.28 2.26 -58.43
N ILE A 522 -23.72 3.45 -58.22
CA ILE A 522 -23.61 4.51 -59.23
C ILE A 522 -22.71 4.05 -60.39
N ILE A 523 -21.52 3.53 -60.10
CA ILE A 523 -20.58 3.02 -61.12
C ILE A 523 -21.24 1.89 -61.91
N LYS A 524 -21.85 0.90 -61.23
CA LYS A 524 -22.58 -0.20 -61.87
C LYS A 524 -23.69 0.32 -62.78
N TYR A 525 -24.47 1.30 -62.31
CA TYR A 525 -25.52 1.93 -63.10
C TYR A 525 -24.98 2.66 -64.33
N LEU A 526 -23.92 3.47 -64.17
CA LEU A 526 -23.27 4.18 -65.27
C LEU A 526 -22.66 3.22 -66.29
N CYS A 527 -21.92 2.20 -65.84
CA CYS A 527 -21.37 1.15 -66.69
C CYS A 527 -22.47 0.40 -67.45
N PHE A 528 -23.57 0.04 -66.79
CA PHE A 528 -24.71 -0.60 -67.45
C PHE A 528 -25.33 0.32 -68.52
N LYS A 529 -25.49 1.62 -68.25
CA LYS A 529 -25.98 2.60 -69.23
C LYS A 529 -25.04 2.80 -70.42
N VAL A 530 -23.73 2.75 -70.21
CA VAL A 530 -22.72 2.92 -71.27
C VAL A 530 -22.61 1.66 -72.13
N VAL A 531 -22.64 0.46 -71.53
CA VAL A 531 -22.55 -0.82 -72.24
C VAL A 531 -23.85 -1.17 -72.98
N PHE A 532 -25.02 -0.79 -72.44
CA PHE A 532 -26.33 -1.04 -73.07
C PHE A 532 -26.93 0.15 -73.81
N LYS A 533 -26.11 1.15 -74.20
CA LYS A 533 -26.54 2.15 -75.19
C LYS A 533 -26.86 1.43 -76.51
N LYS A 534 -28.15 1.17 -76.77
CA LYS A 534 -28.65 0.79 -78.09
C LYS A 534 -28.08 1.78 -79.11
N LYS A 535 -27.33 1.29 -80.11
CA LYS A 535 -27.08 2.03 -81.35
C LYS A 535 -28.44 2.39 -81.94
N ILE A 536 -28.84 3.65 -81.83
CA ILE A 536 -29.93 4.17 -82.65
C ILE A 536 -29.34 4.25 -84.07
N LYS A 537 -29.79 3.37 -84.96
CA LYS A 537 -29.59 3.56 -86.41
C LYS A 537 -30.35 4.85 -86.77
N LEU A 538 -29.63 5.86 -87.20
CA LEU A 538 -30.22 7.00 -87.92
C LEU A 538 -30.18 6.64 -89.41
N GLU A 539 -31.40 6.51 -89.95
CA GLU A 539 -31.85 6.31 -91.33
C GLU A 539 -31.31 5.11 -92.12
#